data_AF-A0A6C0JD44-F1
#
_entry.id   AF-A0A6C0JD44-F1
#
_cell.length_a   1.000
_cell.length_b   1.000
_cell.length_c   1.000
_cell.angle_alpha   90.00
_cell.angle_beta   90.00
_cell.angle_gamma   90.00
#
_symmetry.space_group_name_H-M   'P 1'
#
loop_
_entity.id
_entity.type
_entity.pdbx_description
1 polymer ?
#
loop_
_entity_poly.entity_id
_entity_poly.type
_entity_poly.pdbx_seq_one_letter_code
_entity_poly.pdbx_strand_id
1 'polypeptide(L)'
;MGNNMSAYEILSVTEESSNKEIKEQYIKMCKVYHPDKGGNSEIFNAINKAFRTIMTERTNKQSERINRDVVDREYQDLPKKFQNVHISKDNFNNKKFNNVFRDYKIESAYDKGYGNEMTDSKKTRESINIERLQSMDKTTFKNQFQKKCTKVIEYKDPEPVYSNNKSNYVELGVTDINDFTGRGFTDYKRAYSEDFFDSTKIQRDSFKSVNEYRSARETQNMRITPEEQQRLQLIEEQKEQKEQERLRRVREYDTLYEHQFNKLNKVFIKE
;
A
#
# COMPACT_ATOMS: atom_id res chain seq x y z
N MET A 1 -20.06 49.09 22.95
CA MET A 1 -19.22 48.47 21.89
C MET A 1 -18.74 47.15 22.44
N GLY A 2 -19.35 46.03 22.02
CA GLY A 2 -18.99 44.70 22.52
C GLY A 2 -17.85 44.12 21.67
N ASN A 3 -16.71 43.84 22.30
CA ASN A 3 -15.58 43.15 21.66
C ASN A 3 -16.02 41.73 21.24
N ASN A 4 -16.44 41.55 19.99
CA ASN A 4 -16.59 40.23 19.38
C ASN A 4 -15.19 39.69 19.05
N MET A 5 -14.54 39.10 20.06
CA MET A 5 -13.30 38.33 19.85
C MET A 5 -13.61 37.17 18.91
N SER A 6 -12.85 37.03 17.83
CA SER A 6 -13.06 35.95 16.86
C SER A 6 -12.78 34.59 17.53
N ALA A 7 -13.52 33.54 17.16
CA ALA A 7 -13.30 32.20 17.69
C ALA A 7 -11.85 31.72 17.48
N TYR A 8 -11.20 32.18 16.41
CA TYR A 8 -9.81 31.94 16.09
C TYR A 8 -8.85 32.65 17.07
N GLU A 9 -9.18 33.88 17.48
CA GLU A 9 -8.42 34.66 18.45
C GLU A 9 -8.50 34.03 19.86
N ILE A 10 -9.70 33.57 20.26
CA ILE A 10 -9.92 32.90 21.56
C ILE A 10 -9.05 31.64 21.68
N LEU A 11 -8.88 30.90 20.59
CA LEU A 11 -8.05 29.69 20.55
C LEU A 11 -6.59 29.96 20.16
N SER A 12 -6.21 31.22 19.94
CA SER A 12 -4.87 31.63 19.50
C SER A 12 -4.37 30.86 18.26
N VAL A 13 -5.26 30.70 17.27
CA VAL A 13 -5.00 30.00 16.01
C VAL A 13 -5.39 30.88 14.82
N THR A 14 -4.82 30.61 13.66
CA THR A 14 -5.14 31.31 12.41
C THR A 14 -6.14 30.49 11.57
N GLU A 15 -6.82 31.12 10.61
CA GLU A 15 -7.71 30.42 9.69
C GLU A 15 -6.99 29.35 8.85
N GLU A 16 -5.68 29.52 8.63
CA GLU A 16 -4.81 28.60 7.89
C GLU A 16 -4.33 27.39 8.72
N SER A 17 -4.48 27.44 10.05
CA SER A 17 -3.98 26.38 10.94
C SER A 17 -4.63 25.02 10.64
N SER A 18 -3.86 23.93 10.67
CA SER A 18 -4.38 22.59 10.39
C SER A 18 -5.41 22.14 11.43
N ASN A 19 -6.35 21.26 11.04
CA ASN A 19 -7.30 20.64 11.99
C ASN A 19 -6.60 19.96 13.18
N LYS A 20 -5.38 19.47 12.97
CA LYS A 20 -4.54 18.87 14.03
C LYS A 20 -4.07 19.95 15.01
N GLU A 21 -3.55 21.06 14.51
CA GLU A 21 -3.03 22.18 15.31
C GLU A 21 -4.13 22.83 16.16
N ILE A 22 -5.34 23.01 15.60
CA ILE A 22 -6.49 23.56 16.32
C ILE A 22 -6.90 22.64 17.48
N LYS A 23 -6.91 21.32 17.27
CA LYS A 23 -7.20 20.34 18.33
C LYS A 23 -6.12 20.36 19.41
N GLU A 24 -4.85 20.45 19.03
CA GLU A 24 -3.74 20.50 19.98
C GLU A 24 -3.80 21.77 20.85
N GLN A 25 -4.09 22.93 20.26
CA GLN A 25 -4.24 24.18 21.01
C GLN A 25 -5.46 24.15 21.94
N TYR A 26 -6.59 23.65 21.46
CA TYR A 26 -7.76 23.45 22.31
C TYR A 26 -7.44 22.56 23.53
N ILE A 27 -6.77 21.43 23.34
CA ILE A 27 -6.38 20.54 24.44
C ILE A 27 -5.42 21.25 25.42
N LYS A 28 -4.47 22.06 24.92
CA LYS A 28 -3.57 22.85 25.77
C LYS A 28 -4.35 23.85 26.62
N MET A 29 -5.26 24.62 26.03
CA MET A 29 -6.06 25.60 26.76
C MET A 29 -7.03 24.94 27.75
N CYS A 30 -7.66 23.83 27.39
CA CYS A 30 -8.52 23.08 28.30
C CYS A 30 -7.76 22.54 29.52
N LYS A 31 -6.47 22.18 29.39
CA LYS A 31 -5.66 21.75 30.54
C LYS A 31 -5.35 22.88 31.52
N VAL A 32 -5.21 24.11 31.02
CA VAL A 32 -4.87 25.30 31.83
C VAL A 32 -6.11 25.87 32.51
N TYR A 33 -7.22 25.99 31.79
CA TYR A 33 -8.43 26.67 32.27
C TYR A 33 -9.53 25.72 32.79
N HIS A 34 -9.22 24.44 33.02
CA HIS A 34 -10.21 23.48 33.52
C HIS A 34 -10.71 23.87 34.92
N PRO A 35 -12.03 23.88 35.20
CA PRO A 35 -12.56 24.23 36.52
C PRO A 35 -12.04 23.32 37.63
N ASP A 36 -11.95 22.01 37.39
CA ASP A 36 -11.41 21.04 38.37
C ASP A 36 -9.91 21.24 38.71
N LYS A 37 -9.18 22.04 37.93
CA LYS A 37 -7.77 22.36 38.16
C LYS A 37 -7.56 23.78 38.69
N GLY A 38 -8.63 24.45 39.13
CA GLY A 38 -8.61 25.83 39.62
C GLY A 38 -8.74 26.89 38.52
N GLY A 39 -9.17 26.51 37.32
CA GLY A 39 -9.42 27.42 36.20
C GLY A 39 -10.79 28.10 36.25
N ASN A 40 -10.96 29.16 35.45
CA ASN A 40 -12.22 29.89 35.35
C ASN A 40 -13.19 29.19 34.40
N SER A 41 -14.37 28.81 34.91
CA SER A 41 -15.45 28.16 34.16
C SER A 41 -15.95 28.99 32.96
N GLU A 42 -15.97 30.32 33.06
CA GLU A 42 -16.41 31.20 31.98
C GLU A 42 -15.45 31.18 30.79
N ILE A 43 -14.14 31.21 31.07
CA ILE A 43 -13.08 31.12 30.04
C ILE A 43 -13.12 29.74 29.39
N PHE A 44 -13.31 28.69 30.18
CA PHE A 44 -13.44 27.33 29.66
C PHE A 44 -14.64 27.18 28.72
N ASN A 45 -15.78 27.76 29.07
CA ASN A 45 -16.98 27.76 28.22
C ASN A 45 -16.77 28.56 26.92
N ALA A 46 -16.04 29.67 26.98
CA ALA A 46 -15.67 30.45 25.79
C ALA A 46 -14.76 29.64 24.84
N ILE A 47 -13.75 28.93 25.37
CA ILE A 47 -12.86 28.05 24.60
C ILE A 47 -13.65 26.93 23.92
N ASN A 48 -14.57 26.29 24.65
CA ASN A 48 -15.42 25.23 24.10
C ASN A 48 -16.34 25.75 22.98
N LYS A 49 -16.92 26.93 23.17
CA LYS A 49 -17.78 27.56 22.16
C LYS A 49 -16.98 27.89 20.90
N ALA A 50 -15.80 28.51 21.05
CA ALA A 50 -14.91 28.83 19.94
C ALA A 50 -14.51 27.58 19.13
N PHE A 51 -14.11 26.50 19.81
CA PHE A 51 -13.70 25.26 19.15
C PHE A 51 -14.84 24.63 18.33
N ARG A 52 -16.06 24.61 18.90
CA ARG A 52 -17.25 24.10 18.20
C ARG A 52 -17.55 24.92 16.95
N THR A 53 -17.55 26.25 17.06
CA THR A 53 -17.80 27.15 15.93
C THR A 53 -16.83 26.89 14.76
N ILE A 54 -15.53 26.85 15.04
CA ILE A 54 -14.50 26.61 14.01
C ILE A 54 -14.69 25.24 13.33
N MET A 55 -14.95 24.19 14.11
CA MET A 55 -15.14 22.84 13.57
C MET A 55 -16.41 22.73 12.72
N THR A 56 -17.50 23.37 13.13
CA THR A 56 -18.75 23.40 12.36
C THR A 56 -18.56 24.15 11.04
N GLU A 57 -17.91 25.31 11.05
CA GLU A 57 -17.62 26.08 9.83
C GLU A 57 -16.78 25.30 8.83
N ARG A 58 -15.74 24.60 9.29
CA ARG A 58 -14.89 23.77 8.42
C ARG A 58 -15.64 22.58 7.83
N THR A 59 -16.52 21.97 8.62
CA THR A 59 -17.34 20.84 8.16
C THR A 59 -18.36 21.30 7.10
N ASN A 60 -18.99 22.46 7.32
CA ASN A 60 -19.94 23.05 6.37
C ASN A 60 -19.26 23.41 5.03
N LYS A 61 -18.11 24.10 5.08
CA LYS A 61 -17.30 24.40 3.88
C LYS A 61 -16.89 23.12 3.12
N GLN A 62 -16.60 22.04 3.85
CA GLN A 62 -16.29 20.76 3.23
C GLN A 62 -17.53 20.13 2.57
N SER A 63 -18.70 20.17 3.23
CA SER A 63 -19.95 19.67 2.64
C SER A 63 -20.40 20.45 1.41
N GLU A 64 -20.21 21.78 1.37
CA GLU A 64 -20.51 22.59 0.19
C GLU A 64 -19.60 22.25 -0.99
N ARG A 65 -18.34 21.89 -0.73
CA ARG A 65 -17.41 21.42 -1.76
C ARG A 65 -17.79 20.06 -2.32
N ILE A 66 -18.32 19.17 -1.48
CA ILE A 66 -18.68 17.80 -1.86
C ILE A 66 -20.06 17.75 -2.54
N ASN A 67 -21.01 18.54 -2.06
CA ASN A 67 -22.39 18.60 -2.55
C ASN A 67 -22.62 19.76 -3.52
N ARG A 68 -21.58 20.23 -4.20
CA ARG A 68 -21.72 21.28 -5.20
C ARG A 68 -22.49 20.70 -6.39
N ASP A 69 -23.62 21.30 -6.74
CA ASP A 69 -24.37 20.89 -7.92
C ASP A 69 -23.46 20.87 -9.14
N VAL A 70 -23.56 19.80 -9.94
CA VAL A 70 -22.83 19.68 -11.20
C VAL A 70 -23.44 20.69 -12.16
N VAL A 71 -22.88 21.89 -12.18
CA VAL A 71 -23.25 22.93 -13.14
C VAL A 71 -22.65 22.53 -14.48
N ASP A 72 -23.50 22.45 -15.51
CA ASP A 72 -23.06 22.24 -16.89
C ASP A 72 -22.23 23.46 -17.30
N ARG A 73 -20.90 23.34 -17.19
CA ARG A 73 -19.97 24.37 -17.62
C ARG A 73 -19.65 24.10 -19.07
N GLU A 74 -20.04 25.01 -19.94
CA GLU A 74 -19.52 25.05 -21.31
C GLU A 74 -18.00 25.21 -21.25
N TYR A 75 -17.30 24.10 -21.48
CA TYR A 75 -15.87 24.13 -21.71
C TYR A 75 -15.66 24.84 -23.04
N GLN A 76 -14.89 25.93 -23.04
CA GLN A 76 -14.39 26.47 -24.30
C GLN A 76 -13.54 25.38 -24.95
N ASP A 77 -13.96 24.92 -26.13
CA ASP A 77 -13.20 23.97 -26.93
C ASP A 77 -11.81 24.59 -27.20
N LEU A 78 -10.81 24.10 -26.47
CA LEU A 78 -9.42 24.39 -26.79
C LEU A 78 -9.20 23.98 -28.24
N PRO A 79 -8.54 24.81 -29.07
CA PRO A 79 -8.29 24.47 -30.46
C PRO A 79 -7.54 23.12 -30.50
N LYS A 80 -8.22 22.09 -31.03
CA LYS A 80 -7.65 20.75 -31.22
C LYS A 80 -6.59 20.81 -32.30
N LYS A 81 -5.38 21.24 -31.94
CA LYS A 81 -4.24 21.31 -32.85
C LYS A 81 -3.70 19.93 -33.25
N PHE A 82 -4.15 18.87 -32.60
CA PHE A 82 -3.57 17.54 -32.76
C PHE A 82 -4.66 16.48 -32.90
N GLN A 83 -4.62 15.75 -34.01
CA GLN A 83 -5.49 14.61 -34.27
C GLN A 83 -4.69 13.31 -34.23
N ASN A 84 -5.22 12.28 -33.57
CA ASN A 84 -4.59 10.97 -33.52
C ASN A 84 -4.66 10.29 -34.91
N VAL A 85 -3.51 9.95 -35.48
CA VAL A 85 -3.40 9.36 -36.82
C VAL A 85 -3.99 7.94 -36.91
N HIS A 86 -3.90 7.16 -35.84
CA HIS A 86 -4.23 5.72 -35.88
C HIS A 86 -5.63 5.39 -35.36
N ILE A 87 -6.18 6.21 -34.46
CA ILE A 87 -7.47 5.96 -33.80
C ILE A 87 -8.37 7.18 -34.03
N SER A 88 -9.36 7.03 -34.91
CA SER A 88 -10.39 8.05 -35.09
C SER A 88 -11.50 7.87 -34.06
N LYS A 89 -12.04 8.99 -33.58
CA LYS A 89 -13.19 9.00 -32.65
C LYS A 89 -14.42 8.34 -33.29
N ASP A 90 -14.60 8.55 -34.60
CA ASP A 90 -15.80 8.13 -35.32
C ASP A 90 -15.72 6.69 -35.88
N ASN A 91 -14.53 6.07 -35.90
CA ASN A 91 -14.34 4.68 -36.38
C ASN A 91 -13.38 3.89 -35.47
N PHE A 92 -13.69 3.89 -34.17
CA PHE A 92 -12.92 3.16 -33.18
C PHE A 92 -13.07 1.64 -33.35
N ASN A 93 -11.95 0.91 -33.46
CA ASN A 93 -11.94 -0.55 -33.55
C ASN A 93 -11.04 -1.15 -32.48
N ASN A 94 -11.62 -1.96 -31.58
CA ASN A 94 -10.92 -2.62 -30.48
C ASN A 94 -9.69 -3.42 -30.93
N LYS A 95 -9.75 -4.12 -32.06
CA LYS A 95 -8.61 -4.91 -32.56
C LYS A 95 -7.45 -4.01 -32.99
N LYS A 96 -7.77 -2.91 -33.68
CA LYS A 96 -6.78 -1.91 -34.09
C LYS A 96 -6.16 -1.23 -32.88
N PHE A 97 -6.97 -0.83 -31.90
CA PHE A 97 -6.50 -0.28 -30.63
C PHE A 97 -5.58 -1.25 -29.90
N ASN A 98 -5.98 -2.52 -29.74
CA ASN A 98 -5.17 -3.51 -29.03
C ASN A 98 -3.83 -3.76 -29.73
N ASN A 99 -3.79 -3.80 -31.06
CA ASN A 99 -2.55 -3.96 -31.81
C ASN A 99 -1.62 -2.77 -31.58
N VAL A 100 -2.14 -1.56 -31.79
CA VAL A 100 -1.39 -0.32 -31.55
C VAL A 100 -0.92 -0.23 -30.09
N PHE A 101 -1.78 -0.56 -29.14
CA PHE A 101 -1.40 -0.57 -27.73
C PHE A 101 -0.28 -1.57 -27.46
N ARG A 102 -0.38 -2.81 -27.97
CA ARG A 102 0.66 -3.84 -27.79
C ARG A 102 2.00 -3.43 -28.41
N ASP A 103 1.98 -2.84 -29.60
CA ASP A 103 3.20 -2.45 -30.33
C ASP A 103 3.97 -1.31 -29.63
N TYR A 104 3.25 -0.46 -28.88
CA TYR A 104 3.80 0.74 -28.29
C TYR A 104 3.77 0.77 -26.75
N LYS A 105 3.22 -0.24 -26.09
CA LYS A 105 3.21 -0.36 -24.64
C LYS A 105 4.62 -0.66 -24.16
N ILE A 106 5.03 0.04 -23.11
CA ILE A 106 6.23 -0.29 -22.35
C ILE A 106 5.85 -1.38 -21.34
N GLU A 107 6.56 -2.50 -21.37
CA GLU A 107 6.33 -3.60 -20.45
C GLU A 107 6.64 -3.17 -19.01
N SER A 108 5.71 -3.50 -18.11
CA SER A 108 5.84 -3.32 -16.67
C SER A 108 6.11 -4.66 -15.99
N ALA A 109 6.74 -4.62 -14.81
CA ALA A 109 6.96 -5.80 -13.96
C ALA A 109 5.66 -6.56 -13.63
N TYR A 110 4.52 -5.87 -13.68
CA TYR A 110 3.20 -6.42 -13.41
C TYR A 110 2.54 -7.08 -14.64
N ASP A 111 3.14 -6.98 -15.83
CA ASP A 111 2.51 -7.45 -17.07
C ASP A 111 2.65 -8.95 -17.33
N LYS A 112 3.70 -9.59 -16.80
CA LYS A 112 3.99 -11.02 -17.09
C LYS A 112 3.00 -11.99 -16.43
N GLY A 113 2.49 -11.65 -15.24
CA GLY A 113 1.47 -12.43 -14.52
C GLY A 113 1.73 -13.95 -14.48
N TYR A 114 0.65 -14.75 -14.47
CA TYR A 114 0.71 -16.23 -14.53
C TYR A 114 0.21 -16.81 -15.85
N GLY A 115 0.01 -15.97 -16.88
CA GLY A 115 -0.65 -16.39 -18.12
C GLY A 115 0.04 -17.59 -18.80
N ASN A 116 1.38 -17.66 -18.71
CA ASN A 116 2.15 -18.77 -19.29
C ASN A 116 2.00 -20.10 -18.53
N GLU A 117 1.62 -20.05 -17.25
CA GLU A 117 1.46 -21.25 -16.40
C GLU A 117 0.00 -21.70 -16.30
N MET A 118 -0.95 -20.81 -16.58
CA MET A 118 -2.37 -21.15 -16.60
C MET A 118 -2.73 -21.82 -17.92
N THR A 119 -3.61 -22.82 -17.86
CA THR A 119 -4.19 -23.41 -19.06
C THR A 119 -5.12 -22.41 -19.75
N ASP A 120 -5.19 -22.49 -21.08
CA ASP A 120 -6.12 -21.66 -21.85
C ASP A 120 -7.55 -21.86 -21.38
N SER A 121 -8.27 -20.75 -21.19
CA SER A 121 -9.66 -20.80 -20.77
C SER A 121 -10.51 -21.53 -21.81
N LYS A 122 -11.13 -22.65 -21.42
CA LYS A 122 -12.12 -23.35 -22.25
C LYS A 122 -13.52 -22.82 -21.93
N LYS A 123 -14.36 -22.67 -22.97
CA LYS A 123 -15.78 -22.27 -22.81
C LYS A 123 -16.61 -23.33 -22.08
N THR A 124 -16.23 -24.58 -22.24
CA THR A 124 -16.78 -25.70 -21.49
C THR A 124 -16.08 -25.75 -20.14
N ARG A 125 -16.86 -25.59 -19.06
CA ARG A 125 -16.39 -25.86 -17.71
C ARG A 125 -16.02 -27.33 -17.66
N GLU A 126 -14.74 -27.63 -17.49
CA GLU A 126 -14.33 -28.97 -17.09
C GLU A 126 -14.96 -29.20 -15.71
N SER A 127 -15.97 -30.07 -15.66
CA SER A 127 -16.53 -30.54 -14.40
C SER A 127 -15.36 -31.18 -13.66
N ILE A 128 -14.80 -30.49 -12.68
CA ILE A 128 -13.89 -31.12 -11.73
C ILE A 128 -14.73 -32.26 -11.16
N ASN A 129 -14.34 -33.50 -11.43
CA ASN A 129 -14.92 -34.65 -10.76
C ASN A 129 -14.43 -34.58 -9.31
N ILE A 130 -15.04 -33.70 -8.53
CA ILE A 130 -14.87 -33.65 -7.10
C ILE A 130 -15.63 -34.88 -6.63
N GLU A 131 -14.95 -36.03 -6.63
CA GLU A 131 -15.37 -37.14 -5.80
C GLU A 131 -15.68 -36.52 -4.44
N ARG A 132 -16.95 -36.59 -4.03
CA ARG A 132 -17.37 -36.05 -2.73
C ARG A 132 -16.41 -36.68 -1.73
N LEU A 133 -15.51 -35.85 -1.19
CA LEU A 133 -14.65 -36.25 -0.10
C LEU A 133 -15.56 -36.91 0.93
N GLN A 134 -15.38 -38.21 1.15
CA GLN A 134 -16.04 -38.88 2.25
C GLN A 134 -15.77 -38.04 3.49
N SER A 135 -16.79 -37.87 4.35
CA SER A 135 -16.74 -36.98 5.52
C SER A 135 -15.38 -37.05 6.22
N MET A 136 -14.51 -36.10 5.92
CA MET A 136 -13.17 -36.05 6.50
C MET A 136 -13.30 -35.38 7.85
N ASP A 137 -13.00 -36.13 8.90
CA ASP A 137 -12.85 -35.56 10.22
C ASP A 137 -11.67 -34.57 10.25
N LYS A 138 -11.76 -33.58 11.14
CA LYS A 138 -10.71 -32.55 11.31
C LYS A 138 -9.32 -33.16 11.56
N THR A 139 -9.27 -34.34 12.16
CA THR A 139 -8.05 -35.11 12.47
C THR A 139 -7.44 -35.77 11.23
N THR A 140 -8.24 -36.43 10.39
CA THR A 140 -7.77 -37.01 9.12
C THR A 140 -7.34 -35.94 8.13
N PHE A 141 -8.07 -34.82 8.06
CA PHE A 141 -7.64 -33.65 7.30
C PHE A 141 -6.27 -33.15 7.78
N LYS A 142 -6.11 -32.88 9.09
CA LYS A 142 -4.84 -32.40 9.66
C LYS A 142 -3.67 -33.34 9.34
N ASN A 143 -3.87 -34.65 9.44
CA ASN A 143 -2.83 -35.64 9.19
C ASN A 143 -2.47 -35.75 7.69
N GLN A 144 -3.44 -35.58 6.78
CA GLN A 144 -3.20 -35.59 5.32
C GLN A 144 -2.30 -34.41 4.88
N PHE A 145 -2.48 -33.24 5.49
CA PHE A 145 -1.70 -32.03 5.20
C PHE A 145 -0.40 -31.93 6.02
N GLN A 146 -0.21 -32.76 7.05
CA GLN A 146 1.05 -32.91 7.79
C GLN A 146 2.04 -33.85 7.07
N LYS A 147 2.21 -33.71 5.75
CA LYS A 147 3.26 -34.42 5.03
C LYS A 147 4.61 -34.01 5.61
N LYS A 148 5.37 -34.99 6.13
CA LYS A 148 6.70 -34.78 6.71
C LYS A 148 7.65 -34.25 5.64
N CYS A 149 7.88 -32.94 5.62
CA CYS A 149 9.00 -32.36 4.88
C CYS A 149 10.31 -32.76 5.56
N THR A 150 11.03 -33.71 4.97
CA THR A 150 12.44 -34.03 5.28
C THR A 150 13.37 -33.05 4.54
N LYS A 151 13.08 -31.75 4.61
CA LYS A 151 13.90 -30.72 3.98
C LYS A 151 14.92 -30.20 4.99
N VAL A 152 16.14 -30.00 4.50
CA VAL A 152 17.23 -29.30 5.18
C VAL A 152 16.69 -27.97 5.72
N ILE A 153 16.96 -27.67 6.99
CA ILE A 153 16.52 -26.42 7.62
C ILE A 153 17.44 -25.31 7.09
N GLU A 154 16.94 -24.52 6.15
CA GLU A 154 17.62 -23.31 5.68
C GLU A 154 17.31 -22.16 6.64
N TYR A 155 18.33 -21.65 7.35
CA TYR A 155 18.16 -20.49 8.22
C TYR A 155 18.13 -19.21 7.38
N LYS A 156 16.93 -18.65 7.18
CA LYS A 156 16.72 -17.35 6.54
C LYS A 156 16.36 -16.31 7.57
N ASP A 157 16.93 -15.13 7.40
CA ASP A 157 16.52 -13.96 8.17
C ASP A 157 15.09 -13.60 7.78
N PRO A 158 14.26 -13.13 8.73
CA PRO A 158 12.87 -12.79 8.43
C PRO A 158 12.80 -11.63 7.44
N GLU A 159 12.14 -11.86 6.31
CA GLU A 159 11.86 -10.82 5.32
C GLU A 159 10.59 -10.03 5.71
N PRO A 160 10.57 -8.71 5.45
CA PRO A 160 9.39 -7.90 5.70
C PRO A 160 8.25 -8.35 4.78
N VAL A 161 7.12 -8.72 5.36
CA VAL A 161 5.90 -9.00 4.59
C VAL A 161 5.16 -7.69 4.35
N TYR A 162 4.68 -7.48 3.11
CA TYR A 162 3.80 -6.40 2.73
C TYR A 162 2.50 -6.43 3.57
N SER A 163 2.55 -5.76 4.73
CA SER A 163 1.51 -5.85 5.74
C SER A 163 0.35 -4.89 5.49
N ASN A 164 0.51 -3.93 4.57
CA ASN A 164 -0.42 -2.83 4.38
C ASN A 164 -0.87 -2.67 2.93
N ASN A 165 -1.93 -3.38 2.54
CA ASN A 165 -2.61 -3.21 1.25
C ASN A 165 -3.26 -1.81 1.07
N LYS A 166 -3.24 -0.94 2.09
CA LYS A 166 -3.79 0.43 2.00
C LYS A 166 -2.77 1.46 1.52
N SER A 167 -1.47 1.13 1.54
CA SER A 167 -0.45 2.02 1.01
C SER A 167 -0.26 1.69 -0.47
N ASN A 168 -0.82 2.53 -1.35
CA ASN A 168 -0.62 2.43 -2.78
C ASN A 168 0.79 2.92 -3.15
N TYR A 169 1.82 2.19 -2.74
CA TYR A 169 3.18 2.41 -3.23
C TYR A 169 3.59 1.27 -4.15
N VAL A 170 4.47 1.59 -5.08
CA VAL A 170 5.06 0.65 -6.02
C VAL A 170 6.56 0.85 -5.94
N GLU A 171 7.30 -0.24 -5.79
CA GLU A 171 8.75 -0.19 -5.86
C GLU A 171 9.19 0.07 -7.30
N LEU A 172 9.98 1.11 -7.51
CA LEU A 172 10.48 1.48 -8.83
C LEU A 172 11.68 0.62 -9.21
N GLY A 173 11.83 0.31 -10.51
CA GLY A 173 12.97 -0.46 -11.02
C GLY A 173 12.92 -1.95 -10.71
N VAL A 174 11.77 -2.47 -10.27
CA VAL A 174 11.53 -3.92 -10.19
C VAL A 174 11.42 -4.47 -11.61
N THR A 175 12.09 -5.60 -11.88
CA THR A 175 12.02 -6.29 -13.17
C THR A 175 10.80 -7.19 -13.26
N ASP A 176 10.66 -8.10 -12.31
CA ASP A 176 9.64 -9.14 -12.30
C ASP A 176 9.12 -9.34 -10.87
N ILE A 177 7.81 -9.51 -10.75
CA ILE A 177 7.16 -9.80 -9.47
C ILE A 177 6.76 -11.27 -9.48
N ASN A 178 7.43 -12.04 -8.63
CA ASN A 178 7.24 -13.49 -8.51
C ASN A 178 6.46 -13.91 -7.26
N ASP A 179 6.18 -12.97 -6.34
CA ASP A 179 5.39 -13.20 -5.14
C ASP A 179 4.38 -12.06 -4.96
N PHE A 180 3.10 -12.37 -5.19
CA PHE A 180 1.97 -11.47 -4.95
C PHE A 180 1.31 -11.70 -3.59
N THR A 181 1.99 -12.32 -2.62
CA THR A 181 1.45 -12.54 -1.26
C THR A 181 1.16 -11.23 -0.55
N GLY A 182 0.02 -11.16 0.16
CA GLY A 182 -0.41 -9.98 0.89
C GLY A 182 -1.19 -10.31 2.14
N ARG A 183 -1.83 -9.30 2.75
CA ARG A 183 -2.61 -9.51 3.98
C ARG A 183 -3.86 -10.35 3.71
N GLY A 184 -3.82 -11.62 4.11
CA GLY A 184 -4.96 -12.55 4.04
C GLY A 184 -5.04 -13.38 2.75
N PHE A 185 -4.04 -13.29 1.88
CA PHE A 185 -3.91 -14.12 0.69
C PHE A 185 -2.43 -14.41 0.40
N THR A 186 -2.16 -15.53 -0.26
CA THR A 186 -0.81 -15.91 -0.68
C THR A 186 -0.77 -15.98 -2.20
N ASP A 187 0.41 -15.74 -2.76
CA ASP A 187 0.69 -15.93 -4.18
C ASP A 187 0.24 -17.31 -4.67
N TYR A 188 -0.32 -17.37 -5.89
CA TYR A 188 -0.86 -18.60 -6.45
C TYR A 188 0.20 -19.69 -6.57
N LYS A 189 1.38 -19.39 -7.14
CA LYS A 189 2.45 -20.38 -7.26
C LYS A 189 2.93 -20.84 -5.89
N ARG A 190 3.02 -19.90 -4.94
CA ARG A 190 3.40 -20.20 -3.56
C ARG A 190 2.38 -21.09 -2.84
N ALA A 191 1.09 -20.92 -3.11
CA ALA A 191 0.03 -21.75 -2.56
C ALA A 191 0.10 -23.20 -3.05
N TYR A 192 0.52 -23.39 -4.30
CA TYR A 192 0.60 -24.69 -4.97
C TYR A 192 1.97 -25.36 -4.86
N SER A 193 3.03 -24.59 -4.57
CA SER A 193 4.32 -25.14 -4.19
C SER A 193 4.19 -25.82 -2.82
N GLU A 194 4.67 -27.06 -2.70
CA GLU A 194 4.51 -27.95 -1.54
C GLU A 194 5.19 -27.47 -0.24
N ASP A 195 5.53 -26.19 -0.13
CA ASP A 195 6.08 -25.58 1.08
C ASP A 195 4.96 -25.26 2.08
N PHE A 196 4.29 -26.32 2.53
CA PHE A 196 3.33 -26.21 3.61
C PHE A 196 4.05 -25.85 4.91
N PHE A 197 3.67 -24.71 5.48
CA PHE A 197 4.19 -24.26 6.75
C PHE A 197 3.65 -25.15 7.87
N ASP A 198 4.51 -26.00 8.45
CA ASP A 198 4.15 -26.82 9.59
C ASP A 198 4.07 -25.96 10.86
N SER A 199 2.85 -25.51 11.18
CA SER A 199 2.58 -24.71 12.38
C SER A 199 2.93 -25.41 13.69
N THR A 200 3.12 -26.74 13.68
CA THR A 200 3.53 -27.49 14.87
C THR A 200 5.01 -27.38 15.18
N LYS A 201 5.84 -26.94 14.23
CA LYS A 201 7.28 -26.70 14.43
C LYS A 201 7.58 -25.34 15.08
N ILE A 202 6.66 -24.38 15.03
CA ILE A 202 6.83 -23.13 15.79
C ILE A 202 6.37 -23.38 17.24
N GLN A 203 7.30 -23.72 18.12
CA GLN A 203 7.09 -23.56 19.55
C GLN A 203 7.44 -22.12 19.91
N ARG A 204 6.42 -21.30 20.21
CA ARG A 204 6.62 -19.97 20.80
C ARG A 204 6.49 -20.12 22.31
N ASP A 205 7.54 -19.71 23.03
CA ASP A 205 7.49 -19.60 24.48
C ASP A 205 6.45 -18.53 24.86
N SER A 206 5.45 -18.93 25.65
CA SER A 206 4.45 -18.03 26.20
C SER A 206 4.91 -17.54 27.57
N PHE A 207 5.11 -16.23 27.72
CA PHE A 207 5.51 -15.61 28.98
C PHE A 207 4.29 -14.99 29.68
N LYS A 208 4.18 -15.17 30.99
CA LYS A 208 3.05 -14.64 31.78
C LYS A 208 3.25 -13.17 32.19
N SER A 209 4.50 -12.70 32.19
CA SER A 209 4.86 -11.34 32.58
C SER A 209 5.99 -10.78 31.72
N VAL A 210 6.02 -9.44 31.57
CA VAL A 210 7.10 -8.72 30.88
C VAL A 210 8.46 -8.98 31.54
N ASN A 211 8.50 -9.18 32.86
CA ASN A 211 9.74 -9.46 33.59
C ASN A 211 10.31 -10.85 33.25
N GLU A 212 9.43 -11.86 33.12
CA GLU A 212 9.82 -13.23 32.75
C GLU A 212 10.41 -13.27 31.32
N TYR A 213 9.79 -12.54 30.39
CA TYR A 213 10.30 -12.35 29.03
C TYR A 213 11.69 -11.70 29.02
N ARG A 214 11.91 -10.67 29.84
CA ARG A 214 13.20 -9.97 29.93
C ARG A 214 14.29 -10.88 30.47
N SER A 215 14.02 -11.61 31.55
CA SER A 215 15.00 -12.57 32.12
C SER A 215 15.37 -13.67 31.12
N ALA A 216 14.40 -14.23 30.39
CA ALA A 216 14.68 -15.21 29.35
C ALA A 216 15.56 -14.62 28.22
N ARG A 217 15.32 -13.37 27.82
CA ARG A 217 16.11 -12.66 26.81
C ARG A 217 17.53 -12.34 27.29
N GLU A 218 17.69 -11.93 28.55
CA GLU A 218 18.99 -11.59 29.13
C GLU A 218 19.92 -12.80 29.26
N THR A 219 19.36 -13.99 29.48
CA THR A 219 20.13 -15.24 29.53
C THR A 219 20.58 -15.75 28.17
N GLN A 220 19.98 -15.26 27.07
CA GLN A 220 20.38 -15.65 25.72
C GLN A 220 21.65 -14.90 25.32
N ASN A 221 22.73 -15.65 25.05
CA ASN A 221 24.01 -15.07 24.65
C ASN A 221 23.95 -14.64 23.17
N MET A 222 23.51 -13.40 22.91
CA MET A 222 23.32 -12.85 21.55
C MET A 222 24.61 -12.34 20.89
N ARG A 223 25.78 -12.89 21.23
CA ARG A 223 27.04 -12.47 20.61
C ARG A 223 27.15 -13.05 19.20
N ILE A 224 27.20 -12.16 18.22
CA ILE A 224 27.42 -12.51 16.81
C ILE A 224 28.77 -13.21 16.72
N THR A 225 28.77 -14.43 16.19
CA THR A 225 30.01 -15.17 15.93
C THR A 225 30.77 -14.54 14.75
N PRO A 226 32.10 -14.70 14.64
CA PRO A 226 32.85 -14.18 13.50
C PRO A 226 32.34 -14.67 12.14
N GLU A 227 31.84 -15.91 12.08
CA GLU A 227 31.23 -16.49 10.88
C GLU A 227 29.88 -15.84 10.54
N GLU A 228 29.01 -15.63 11.53
CA GLU A 228 27.76 -14.89 11.33
C GLU A 228 28.00 -13.45 10.89
N GLN A 229 29.04 -12.81 11.43
CA GLN A 229 29.42 -11.45 11.03
C GLN A 229 29.81 -11.39 9.55
N GLN A 230 30.60 -12.36 9.06
CA GLN A 230 30.95 -12.46 7.64
C GLN A 230 29.72 -12.72 6.77
N ARG A 231 28.81 -13.61 7.21
CA ARG A 231 27.54 -13.87 6.50
C ARG A 231 26.69 -12.60 6.40
N LEU A 232 26.57 -11.82 7.48
CA LEU A 232 25.82 -10.57 7.49
C LEU A 232 26.43 -9.52 6.55
N GLN A 233 27.76 -9.40 6.53
CA GLN A 233 28.48 -8.52 5.61
C GLN A 233 28.22 -8.92 4.15
N LEU A 234 28.29 -10.21 3.82
CA LEU A 234 28.00 -10.69 2.47
C LEU A 234 26.55 -10.39 2.05
N ILE A 235 25.59 -10.57 2.96
CA ILE A 235 24.17 -10.24 2.70
C ILE A 235 24.01 -8.73 2.46
N GLU A 236 24.72 -7.90 3.23
CA GLU A 236 24.69 -6.44 3.10
C GLU A 236 25.27 -5.98 1.76
N GLU A 237 26.43 -6.51 1.35
CA GLU A 237 27.04 -6.25 0.05
C GLU A 237 26.10 -6.67 -1.11
N GLN A 238 25.47 -7.83 -1.01
CA GLN A 238 24.50 -8.28 -2.01
C GLN A 238 23.27 -7.36 -2.08
N LYS A 239 22.80 -6.84 -0.94
CA LYS A 239 21.69 -5.86 -0.91
C LYS A 239 22.10 -4.55 -1.56
N GLU A 240 23.31 -4.08 -1.30
CA GLU A 240 23.83 -2.85 -1.89
C GLU A 240 23.98 -2.98 -3.41
N GLN A 241 24.53 -4.08 -3.90
CA GLN A 241 24.64 -4.37 -5.33
C GLN A 241 23.25 -4.39 -6.00
N LYS A 242 22.28 -5.10 -5.40
CA LYS A 242 20.89 -5.13 -5.90
C LYS A 242 20.25 -3.75 -5.93
N GLU A 243 20.52 -2.91 -4.93
CA GLU A 243 20.00 -1.53 -4.89
C GLU A 243 20.65 -0.66 -5.98
N GLN A 244 21.96 -0.78 -6.19
CA GLN A 244 22.65 -0.09 -7.28
C GLN A 244 22.09 -0.48 -8.66
N GLU A 245 21.84 -1.78 -8.87
CA GLU A 245 21.19 -2.28 -10.09
C GLU A 245 19.75 -1.78 -10.24
N ARG A 246 18.98 -1.70 -9.15
CA ARG A 246 17.63 -1.13 -9.16
C ARG A 246 17.66 0.34 -9.57
N LEU A 247 18.55 1.15 -8.99
CA LEU A 247 18.72 2.57 -9.34
C LEU A 247 19.20 2.77 -10.78
N ARG A 248 20.05 1.88 -11.29
CA ARG A 248 20.45 1.89 -12.70
C ARG A 248 19.24 1.62 -13.60
N ARG A 249 18.44 0.59 -13.31
CA ARG A 249 17.23 0.28 -14.07
C ARG A 249 16.22 1.42 -14.08
N VAL A 250 16.01 2.10 -12.94
CA VAL A 250 15.12 3.28 -12.89
C VAL A 250 15.57 4.34 -13.91
N ARG A 251 16.86 4.66 -13.96
CA ARG A 251 17.41 5.61 -14.94
C ARG A 251 17.23 5.13 -16.38
N GLU A 252 17.48 3.86 -16.64
CA GLU A 252 17.27 3.26 -17.97
C GLU A 252 15.79 3.34 -18.39
N TYR A 253 14.86 3.03 -17.48
CA TYR A 253 13.43 3.18 -17.73
C TYR A 253 13.03 4.62 -18.03
N ASP A 254 13.52 5.60 -17.26
CA ASP A 254 13.22 7.01 -17.51
C ASP A 254 13.61 7.44 -18.93
N THR A 255 14.81 7.06 -19.38
CA THR A 255 15.26 7.34 -20.76
C THR A 255 14.42 6.62 -21.81
N LEU A 256 13.95 5.40 -21.51
CA LEU A 256 13.10 4.61 -22.40
C LEU A 256 11.70 5.23 -22.51
N TYR A 257 11.12 5.69 -21.40
CA TYR A 257 9.85 6.42 -21.39
C TYR A 257 9.94 7.71 -22.19
N GLU A 258 11.02 8.48 -22.02
CA GLU A 258 11.25 9.71 -22.78
C GLU A 258 11.37 9.43 -24.29
N HIS A 259 12.18 8.43 -24.67
CA HIS A 259 12.34 8.06 -26.07
C HIS A 259 11.01 7.61 -26.69
N GLN A 260 10.27 6.77 -25.99
CA GLN A 260 8.97 6.28 -26.45
C GLN A 260 7.96 7.42 -26.57
N PHE A 261 7.89 8.33 -25.59
CA PHE A 261 7.01 9.50 -25.64
C PHE A 261 7.29 10.37 -26.87
N ASN A 262 8.57 10.67 -27.14
CA ASN A 262 8.97 11.45 -28.30
C ASN A 262 8.64 10.74 -29.63
N LYS A 263 8.84 9.43 -29.70
CA LYS A 263 8.46 8.61 -30.86
C LYS A 263 6.95 8.61 -31.07
N LEU A 264 6.19 8.41 -30.00
CA LEU A 264 4.72 8.40 -30.05
C LEU A 264 4.16 9.74 -30.49
N ASN A 265 4.67 10.85 -29.95
CA ASN A 265 4.22 12.16 -30.39
C ASN A 265 4.46 12.36 -31.89
N LYS A 266 5.62 11.95 -32.43
CA LYS A 266 5.88 12.05 -33.88
C LYS A 266 4.97 11.15 -34.74
N VAL A 267 4.61 9.97 -34.25
CA VAL A 267 3.82 8.99 -35.02
C VAL A 267 2.31 9.27 -34.93
N PHE A 268 1.84 9.65 -33.75
CA PHE A 268 0.41 9.75 -33.45
C PHE A 268 -0.15 11.16 -33.64
N ILE A 269 0.69 12.18 -33.62
CA ILE A 269 0.25 13.56 -33.75
C ILE A 269 0.55 14.04 -35.17
N LYS A 270 -0.50 14.37 -35.90
CA LYS A 270 -0.41 15.16 -37.14
C LYS A 270 -0.79 16.60 -36.81
N GLU A 271 0.07 17.53 -37.21
CA GLU A 271 -0.27 18.97 -37.27
C GLU A 271 -1.32 19.25 -38.34
#